data_AF-A0A2R6N126-F1
#
_entry.id   AF-A0A2R6N126-F1
#
_cell.length_a   1.000
_cell.length_b   1.000
_cell.length_c   1.000
_cell.angle_alpha   90.00
_cell.angle_beta   90.00
_cell.angle_gamma   90.00
#
_symmetry.space_group_name_H-M   'P 1'
#
loop_
_entity.id
_entity.type
_entity.pdbx_description
1 polymer ?
#
loop_
_entity_poly.entity_id
_entity_poly.type
_entity_poly.pdbx_seq_one_letter_code
_entity_poly.pdbx_strand_id
1 'polypeptide(L)'
;MTGDSEDRANGAGEGDEPFMRATYRALCAHGFADVTTQDIADESDRSKASLHYHYDGKEDLFRQFLEHLFDEYESLTADPPGETPTERLVGLLRTALVTDEEADTRFVTAFLEIKAQAP
;
A
#
# COMPACT_ATOMS: atom_id res chain seq x y z
N MET A 1 -7.70 -7.56 29.98
CA MET A 1 -8.27 -8.15 28.76
C MET A 1 -7.61 -7.45 27.60
N THR A 2 -6.42 -7.92 27.25
CA THR A 2 -5.47 -7.35 26.29
C THR A 2 -4.77 -8.57 25.74
N GLY A 3 -5.19 -9.04 24.58
CA GLY A 3 -4.73 -10.31 24.02
C GLY A 3 -5.42 -10.70 22.72
N ASP A 4 -5.90 -9.73 21.94
CA ASP A 4 -6.50 -9.97 20.61
C ASP A 4 -5.95 -9.02 19.53
N SER A 5 -4.94 -8.21 19.87
CA SER A 5 -4.36 -7.19 18.99
C SER A 5 -2.96 -7.55 18.46
N GLU A 6 -2.26 -8.50 19.08
CA GLU A 6 -0.91 -8.92 18.65
C GLU A 6 -0.91 -10.07 17.64
N ASP A 7 -2.04 -10.75 17.44
CA ASP A 7 -2.12 -11.97 16.59
C ASP A 7 -2.51 -11.68 15.12
N ARG A 8 -2.89 -10.43 14.79
CA ARG A 8 -3.19 -10.02 13.40
C ARG A 8 -1.97 -9.51 12.63
N ALA A 9 -0.86 -9.19 13.32
CA ALA A 9 0.33 -8.61 12.71
C ALA A 9 1.38 -9.65 12.23
N ASN A 10 1.20 -10.94 12.54
CA ASN A 10 2.26 -11.95 12.36
C ASN A 10 2.02 -12.96 11.23
N GLY A 11 1.03 -12.73 10.35
CA GLY A 11 0.66 -13.64 9.26
C GLY A 11 1.08 -13.21 7.85
N ALA A 12 1.29 -11.91 7.61
CA ALA A 12 1.58 -11.33 6.29
C ALA A 12 3.08 -11.01 6.07
N GLY A 13 3.96 -11.53 6.93
CA GLY A 13 5.39 -11.22 6.90
C GLY A 13 6.13 -12.10 5.91
N GLU A 14 6.89 -11.49 5.00
CA GLU A 14 7.87 -12.12 4.07
C GLU A 14 7.30 -12.70 2.77
N GLY A 15 6.02 -13.10 2.75
CA GLY A 15 5.32 -13.58 1.56
C GLY A 15 4.77 -12.47 0.65
N ASP A 16 4.21 -11.43 1.26
CA ASP A 16 3.31 -10.48 0.60
C ASP A 16 4.00 -9.20 0.14
N GLU A 17 5.07 -8.80 0.81
CA GLU A 17 5.84 -7.59 0.50
C GLU A 17 6.34 -7.51 -0.97
N PRO A 18 6.78 -8.62 -1.60
CA PRO A 18 7.08 -8.63 -3.03
C PRO A 18 5.86 -8.34 -3.92
N PHE A 19 4.68 -8.86 -3.55
CA PHE A 19 3.44 -8.61 -4.28
C PHE A 19 2.91 -7.19 -4.05
N MET A 20 3.08 -6.61 -2.86
CA MET A 20 2.71 -5.22 -2.59
C MET A 20 3.55 -4.25 -3.42
N ARG A 21 4.87 -4.48 -3.50
CA ARG A 21 5.76 -3.67 -4.34
C ARG A 21 5.46 -3.83 -5.83
N ALA A 22 5.16 -5.06 -6.28
CA ALA A 22 4.75 -5.32 -7.65
C ALA A 22 3.41 -4.63 -7.99
N THR A 23 2.47 -4.63 -7.05
CA THR A 23 1.17 -3.96 -7.19
C THR A 23 1.33 -2.46 -7.31
N TYR A 24 2.19 -1.84 -6.49
CA TYR A 24 2.54 -0.43 -6.60
C TYR A 24 3.11 -0.09 -7.98
N ARG A 25 4.08 -0.88 -8.47
CA ARG A 25 4.69 -0.65 -9.80
C ARG A 25 3.69 -0.81 -10.94
N ALA A 26 2.87 -1.85 -10.91
CA ALA A 26 1.85 -2.09 -11.91
C ALA A 26 0.80 -0.97 -11.94
N LEU A 27 0.38 -0.45 -10.78
CA LEU A 27 -0.50 0.72 -10.69
C LEU A 27 0.14 1.98 -11.29
N CYS A 28 1.41 2.26 -10.96
CA CYS A 28 2.14 3.39 -11.52
C CYS A 28 2.32 3.29 -13.04
N ALA A 29 2.35 2.07 -13.60
CA ALA A 29 2.50 1.85 -15.03
C ALA A 29 1.16 1.91 -15.79
N HIS A 30 0.08 1.36 -15.21
CA HIS A 30 -1.15 1.06 -15.93
C HIS A 30 -2.40 1.80 -15.42
N GLY A 31 -2.35 2.42 -14.22
CA GLY A 31 -3.55 2.94 -13.56
C GLY A 31 -4.46 1.82 -13.04
N PHE A 32 -5.48 2.17 -12.24
CA PHE A 32 -6.32 1.18 -11.58
C PHE A 32 -7.34 0.54 -12.54
N ALA A 33 -7.87 1.31 -13.49
CA ALA A 33 -8.85 0.82 -14.44
C ALA A 33 -8.30 -0.32 -15.31
N ASP A 34 -7.07 -0.16 -15.80
CA ASP A 34 -6.49 -1.04 -16.81
C ASP A 34 -5.56 -2.12 -16.23
N VAL A 35 -5.09 -1.99 -14.98
CA VAL A 35 -4.22 -3.00 -14.36
C VAL A 35 -4.92 -4.35 -14.20
N THR A 36 -4.21 -5.43 -14.53
CA THR A 36 -4.66 -6.81 -14.38
C THR A 36 -3.80 -7.57 -13.36
N THR A 37 -4.30 -8.71 -12.87
CA THR A 37 -3.50 -9.62 -12.03
C THR A 37 -2.32 -10.24 -12.78
N GLN A 38 -2.30 -10.20 -14.11
CA GLN A 38 -1.14 -10.59 -14.91
C GLN A 38 -0.05 -9.52 -14.84
N ASP A 39 -0.39 -8.25 -15.02
CA ASP A 39 0.58 -7.15 -14.94
C ASP A 39 1.28 -7.11 -13.58
N ILE A 40 0.53 -7.38 -12.50
CA ILE A 40 1.09 -7.49 -11.14
C ILE A 40 2.00 -8.72 -11.00
N ALA A 41 1.63 -9.86 -11.58
CA ALA A 41 2.48 -11.04 -11.55
C ALA A 41 3.79 -10.82 -12.31
N ASP A 42 3.74 -10.11 -13.45
CA ASP A 42 4.89 -9.79 -14.28
C ASP A 42 5.86 -8.82 -13.59
N GLU A 43 5.35 -7.96 -12.69
CA GLU A 43 6.13 -7.07 -11.82
C GLU A 43 6.68 -7.76 -10.56
N SER A 44 6.34 -9.03 -10.33
CA SER A 44 6.74 -9.82 -9.16
C SER A 44 7.73 -10.91 -9.55
N ASP A 45 8.64 -11.25 -8.64
CA ASP A 45 9.53 -12.41 -8.80
C ASP A 45 8.81 -13.76 -8.61
N ARG A 46 7.48 -13.74 -8.46
CA ARG A 46 6.63 -14.90 -8.15
C ARG A 46 5.68 -15.21 -9.29
N SER A 47 5.33 -16.49 -9.43
CA SER A 47 4.44 -16.93 -10.51
C SER A 47 2.99 -16.44 -10.30
N LYS A 48 2.26 -16.24 -11.40
CA LYS A 48 0.81 -15.99 -11.36
C LYS A 48 0.02 -17.04 -10.58
N ALA A 49 0.48 -18.30 -10.61
CA ALA A 49 -0.14 -19.38 -9.84
C ALA A 49 -0.02 -19.16 -8.32
N SER A 50 1.08 -18.56 -7.86
CA SER A 50 1.24 -18.13 -6.46
C SER A 50 0.28 -16.98 -6.15
N LEU A 51 0.13 -16.00 -7.03
CA LEU A 51 -0.80 -14.89 -6.84
C LEU A 51 -2.26 -15.37 -6.70
N HIS A 52 -2.69 -16.35 -7.51
CA HIS A 52 -4.02 -16.98 -7.37
C HIS A 52 -4.18 -17.86 -6.12
N TYR A 53 -3.08 -18.29 -5.49
CA TYR A 53 -3.14 -19.00 -4.22
C TYR A 53 -3.28 -18.05 -3.03
N HIS A 54 -2.66 -16.87 -3.12
CA HIS A 54 -2.68 -15.87 -2.05
C HIS A 54 -3.88 -14.93 -2.10
N TYR A 55 -4.48 -14.73 -3.29
CA TYR A 55 -5.54 -13.76 -3.49
C TYR A 55 -6.71 -14.32 -4.28
N ASP A 56 -7.93 -14.11 -3.78
CA ASP A 56 -9.19 -14.57 -4.40
C ASP A 56 -9.61 -13.74 -5.63
N GLY A 57 -8.84 -12.71 -5.99
CA GLY A 57 -9.05 -11.90 -7.18
C GLY A 57 -8.41 -10.51 -7.09
N LYS A 58 -8.69 -9.68 -8.10
CA LYS A 58 -8.19 -8.29 -8.18
C LYS A 58 -8.60 -7.49 -6.93
N GLU A 59 -9.86 -7.57 -6.53
CA GLU A 59 -10.41 -6.82 -5.38
C GLU A 59 -9.77 -7.22 -4.05
N ASP A 60 -9.56 -8.52 -3.80
CA ASP A 60 -8.92 -9.01 -2.58
C ASP A 60 -7.46 -8.57 -2.50
N LEU A 61 -6.72 -8.68 -3.62
CA LEU A 61 -5.35 -8.18 -3.70
C LEU A 61 -5.29 -6.67 -3.42
N PHE A 62 -6.19 -5.88 -4.00
CA PHE A 62 -6.22 -4.44 -3.74
C PHE A 62 -6.61 -4.09 -2.30
N ARG A 63 -7.52 -4.85 -1.68
CA ARG A 63 -7.84 -4.68 -0.26
C ARG A 63 -6.59 -4.87 0.59
N GLN A 64 -5.88 -5.98 0.42
CA GLN A 64 -4.67 -6.26 1.19
C GLN A 64 -3.55 -5.25 0.88
N PHE A 65 -3.44 -4.79 -0.36
CA PHE A 65 -2.52 -3.73 -0.74
C PHE A 65 -2.84 -2.40 -0.05
N LEU A 66 -4.12 -2.01 0.02
CA LEU A 66 -4.52 -0.81 0.74
C LEU A 66 -4.27 -0.94 2.25
N GLU A 67 -4.56 -2.10 2.85
CA GLU A 67 -4.23 -2.38 4.26
C GLU A 67 -2.73 -2.22 4.51
N HIS A 68 -1.89 -2.79 3.64
CA HIS A 68 -0.44 -2.62 3.73
C HIS A 68 0.01 -1.15 3.64
N LEU A 69 -0.56 -0.37 2.72
CA LEU A 69 -0.26 1.07 2.61
C LEU A 69 -0.71 1.85 3.85
N PHE A 70 -1.85 1.47 4.44
CA PHE A 70 -2.30 2.07 5.70
C PHE A 70 -1.35 1.74 6.85
N ASP A 71 -0.90 0.50 6.97
CA ASP A 71 0.07 0.09 8.01
C ASP A 71 1.40 0.83 7.85
N GLU A 72 1.91 0.96 6.62
CA GLU A 72 3.11 1.75 6.32
C GLU A 72 2.91 3.22 6.71
N TYR A 73 1.76 3.80 6.38
CA TYR A 73 1.43 5.18 6.72
C TYR A 73 1.27 5.41 8.23
N GLU A 74 0.64 4.49 8.95
CA GLU A 74 0.53 4.54 10.41
C GLU A 74 1.90 4.47 11.06
N SER A 75 2.76 3.55 10.61
CA SER A 75 4.15 3.43 11.08
C SER A 75 4.94 4.72 10.82
N LEU A 76 4.83 5.27 9.61
CA LEU A 76 5.51 6.49 9.19
C LEU A 76 5.09 7.72 10.02
N THR A 77 3.84 7.75 10.49
CA THR A 77 3.26 8.90 11.21
C THR A 77 3.22 8.72 12.73
N ALA A 78 3.55 7.53 13.26
CA ALA A 78 3.46 7.19 14.67
C ALA A 78 4.35 8.05 15.59
N ASP A 79 5.53 8.47 15.10
CA ASP A 79 6.47 9.29 15.87
C ASP A 79 6.98 10.50 15.05
N PRO A 80 6.19 11.58 14.98
CA PRO A 80 6.57 12.74 14.18
C PRO A 80 7.73 13.51 14.85
N PRO A 81 8.71 13.98 14.05
CA PRO A 81 9.91 14.61 14.58
C PRO A 81 9.62 15.98 15.22
N GLY A 82 10.34 16.30 16.30
CA GLY A 82 10.26 17.58 16.99
C GLY A 82 10.20 17.43 18.51
N GLU A 83 10.61 18.47 19.25
CA GLU A 83 10.67 18.43 20.72
C GLU A 83 9.43 19.11 21.35
N THR A 84 8.88 20.12 20.67
CA THR A 84 7.67 20.83 21.10
C THR A 84 6.41 20.33 20.37
N PRO A 85 5.20 20.54 20.92
CA PRO A 85 3.95 20.17 20.25
C PRO A 85 3.81 20.77 18.84
N THR A 86 4.25 22.03 18.65
CA THR A 86 4.20 22.69 17.35
C THR A 86 5.19 22.08 16.36
N GLU A 87 6.41 21.78 16.79
CA GLU A 87 7.40 21.13 15.93
C GLU A 87 6.95 19.74 15.50
N ARG A 88 6.38 18.95 16.43
CA ARG A 88 5.81 17.63 16.12
C ARG A 88 4.65 17.71 15.14
N LEU A 89 3.77 18.70 15.27
CA LEU A 89 2.70 18.92 14.29
C LEU A 89 3.26 19.26 12.90
N VAL A 90 4.23 20.17 12.82
CA VAL A 90 4.86 20.53 11.54
C VAL A 90 5.63 19.35 10.96
N GLY A 91 6.31 18.56 11.79
CA GLY A 91 7.00 17.33 11.42
C GLY A 91 6.05 16.31 10.81
N LEU A 92 4.92 16.05 11.48
CA LEU A 92 3.85 15.19 10.97
C LEU A 92 3.35 15.67 9.61
N LEU A 93 3.03 16.97 9.47
CA LEU A 93 2.52 17.52 8.22
C LEU A 93 3.54 17.41 7.08
N ARG A 94 4.84 17.57 7.36
CA ARG A 94 5.87 17.35 6.34
C ARG A 94 5.93 15.89 5.92
N THR A 95 5.92 14.96 6.87
CA THR A 95 5.92 13.53 6.57
C THR A 95 4.68 13.11 5.79
N ALA A 96 3.50 13.65 6.13
CA ALA A 96 2.23 13.27 5.51
C ALA A 96 1.94 13.95 4.16
N LEU A 97 2.52 15.13 3.91
CA LEU A 97 2.17 15.97 2.74
C LEU A 97 3.29 16.10 1.72
N VAL A 98 4.50 15.60 1.98
CA VAL A 98 5.57 15.59 0.97
C VAL A 98 5.33 14.42 0.03
N THR A 99 5.13 14.75 -1.25
CA THR A 99 5.22 13.84 -2.39
C THR A 99 6.37 14.35 -3.25
N ASP A 100 7.31 13.49 -3.59
CA ASP A 100 8.42 13.82 -4.48
C ASP A 100 8.38 12.85 -5.65
N GLU A 101 8.62 13.35 -6.86
CA GLU A 101 8.71 12.60 -8.13
C GLU A 101 7.42 12.31 -8.94
N GLU A 102 7.62 12.06 -10.25
CA GLU A 102 6.57 11.71 -11.22
C GLU A 102 5.87 10.36 -10.93
N ALA A 103 6.54 9.46 -10.19
CA ALA A 103 5.96 8.20 -9.73
C ALA A 103 4.81 8.45 -8.73
N ASP A 104 4.98 9.40 -7.83
CA ASP A 104 3.94 9.80 -6.86
C ASP A 104 2.70 10.35 -7.56
N THR A 105 2.86 11.10 -8.65
CA THR A 105 1.70 11.63 -9.40
C THR A 105 0.88 10.51 -10.04
N ARG A 106 1.54 9.49 -10.62
CA ARG A 106 0.84 8.35 -11.23
C ARG A 106 0.17 7.48 -10.19
N PHE A 107 0.84 7.25 -9.06
CA PHE A 107 0.24 6.56 -7.92
C PHE A 107 -0.98 7.32 -7.36
N VAL A 108 -0.87 8.64 -7.13
CA VAL A 108 -2.00 9.48 -6.68
C VAL A 108 -3.15 9.43 -7.67
N THR A 109 -2.87 9.43 -8.97
CA THR A 109 -3.90 9.28 -10.00
C THR A 109 -4.61 7.93 -9.88
N ALA A 110 -3.87 6.83 -9.79
CA ALA A 110 -4.44 5.49 -9.62
C ALA A 110 -5.24 5.37 -8.31
N PHE A 111 -4.77 5.98 -7.22
CA PHE A 111 -5.50 6.03 -5.96
C PHE A 111 -6.82 6.82 -6.05
N LEU A 112 -6.83 7.95 -6.78
CA LEU A 112 -8.05 8.70 -7.05
C LEU A 112 -9.05 7.90 -7.92
N GLU A 113 -8.56 7.12 -8.88
CA GLU A 113 -9.39 6.20 -9.67
C GLU A 113 -10.03 5.12 -8.80
N ILE A 114 -9.28 4.52 -7.86
CA ILE A 114 -9.81 3.58 -6.86
C ILE A 114 -10.96 4.24 -6.09
N LYS A 115 -10.76 5.46 -5.58
CA LYS A 115 -11.80 6.19 -4.83
C LYS A 115 -13.03 6.53 -5.67
N ALA A 116 -12.87 6.75 -6.98
CA ALA A 116 -13.98 7.06 -7.88
C ALA A 116 -14.80 5.83 -8.28
N GLN A 117 -14.19 4.64 -8.27
CA GLN A 117 -14.80 3.39 -8.70
C GLN A 117 -15.24 2.49 -7.55
N ALA A 118 -14.83 2.79 -6.32
CA ALA A 118 -15.34 2.11 -5.12
C ALA A 118 -16.87 2.31 -4.99
N PRO A 119 -17.63 1.25 -4.64
CA PRO A 119 -19.08 1.29 -4.53
C PRO A 119 -19.60 2.19 -3.40
#